data_AF-A5ZAJ4-F1
#
_entry.id   AF-A5ZAJ4-F1
#
_cell.length_a   1.000
_cell.length_b   1.000
_cell.length_c   1.000
_cell.angle_alpha   90.00
_cell.angle_beta   90.00
_cell.angle_gamma   90.00
#
_symmetry.space_group_name_H-M   'P 1'
#
loop_
_entity.id
_entity.type
_entity.pdbx_description
1 polymer ?
#
loop_
_entity_poly.entity_id
_entity_poly.type
_entity_poly.pdbx_seq_one_letter_code
_entity_poly.pdbx_strand_id
1 'polypeptide(L)'
;MTSVTGVEVTPDLKFCKVYISVLGDEEAKADTMAGLKSAAGFIRRELARTVNLRNTPELKFVMDQSIEYGMKMSKLIDEVNGNNKEESEDNE
;
A
#
# COMPACT_ATOMS: atom_id res chain seq x y z
N MET A 1 13.47 -0.98 4.13
CA MET A 1 13.33 0.04 3.05
C MET A 1 11.86 0.41 2.95
N THR A 2 11.53 1.70 2.80
CA THR A 2 10.15 2.20 2.78
C THR A 2 9.87 2.86 1.42
N SER A 3 8.74 2.53 0.81
CA SER A 3 8.36 3.02 -0.53
C SER A 3 6.90 3.45 -0.55
N VAL A 4 6.59 4.47 -1.35
CA VAL A 4 5.21 4.88 -1.64
C VAL A 4 4.70 4.07 -2.82
N THR A 5 3.62 3.31 -2.62
CA THR A 5 3.05 2.45 -3.66
C THR A 5 1.87 3.11 -4.39
N GLY A 6 1.17 4.01 -3.72
CA GLY A 6 0.04 4.72 -4.30
C GLY A 6 -0.41 5.89 -3.45
N VAL A 7 -1.19 6.78 -4.05
CA VAL A 7 -1.77 7.94 -3.38
C VAL A 7 -3.20 8.16 -3.89
N GLU A 8 -4.13 8.35 -2.98
CA GLU A 8 -5.51 8.74 -3.28
C GLU A 8 -5.82 10.09 -2.66
N VAL A 9 -6.26 11.05 -3.46
CA VAL A 9 -6.62 12.39 -2.99
C VAL A 9 -8.11 12.62 -3.19
N THR A 10 -8.77 13.21 -2.20
CA THR A 10 -10.18 13.59 -2.35
C THR A 10 -10.33 14.71 -3.39
N PRO A 11 -11.46 14.78 -4.11
CA PRO A 11 -11.68 15.81 -5.13
C PRO A 11 -11.62 17.24 -4.60
N ASP A 12 -11.90 17.42 -3.30
CA ASP A 12 -11.84 18.72 -2.62
C ASP A 12 -10.45 19.05 -2.03
N LEU A 13 -9.44 18.22 -2.29
CA LEU A 13 -8.04 18.37 -1.84
C LEU A 13 -7.90 18.55 -0.31
N LYS A 14 -8.88 18.08 0.48
CA LYS A 14 -8.80 18.16 1.94
C LYS A 14 -8.04 16.99 2.53
N PHE A 15 -8.18 15.80 1.95
CA PHE A 15 -7.56 14.59 2.46
C PHE A 15 -6.79 13.87 1.37
N CYS A 16 -5.66 13.30 1.74
CA CYS A 16 -4.80 12.50 0.89
C CYS A 16 -4.39 11.25 1.65
N LYS A 17 -4.76 10.07 1.13
CA LYS A 17 -4.29 8.79 1.63
C LYS A 17 -3.04 8.39 0.87
N VAL A 18 -1.98 8.09 1.60
CA VAL A 18 -0.69 7.66 1.03
C VAL A 18 -0.48 6.22 1.45
N TYR A 19 -0.41 5.33 0.46
CA TYR A 19 -0.13 3.92 0.65
C TYR A 19 1.38 3.69 0.69
N ILE A 20 1.83 3.04 1.76
CA ILE A 20 3.25 2.82 2.04
C ILE A 20 3.49 1.33 2.19
N SER A 21 4.50 0.86 1.47
CA SER A 21 5.06 -0.48 1.61
C SER A 21 6.37 -0.39 2.39
N VAL A 22 6.46 -1.19 3.44
CA VAL A 22 7.64 -1.31 4.29
C VAL A 22 8.14 -2.73 4.17
N LEU A 23 9.34 -2.87 3.62
CA LEU A 23 10.06 -4.14 3.60
C LEU A 23 10.76 -4.32 4.96
N GLY A 24 10.17 -5.17 5.81
CA GLY A 24 10.66 -5.47 7.17
C GLY A 24 9.60 -6.14 8.05
N ASP A 25 9.96 -6.38 9.32
CA ASP A 25 9.11 -7.00 10.34
C ASP A 25 7.96 -6.08 10.82
N GLU A 26 7.01 -6.63 11.57
CA GLU A 26 5.86 -5.88 12.12
C GLU A 26 6.27 -4.70 13.00
N GLU A 27 7.36 -4.84 13.77
CA GLU A 27 7.89 -3.76 14.61
C GLU A 27 8.43 -2.61 13.76
N ALA A 28 9.22 -2.94 12.72
CA ALA A 28 9.72 -1.95 11.77
C ALA A 28 8.58 -1.23 11.02
N LYS A 29 7.49 -1.94 10.71
CA LYS A 29 6.27 -1.34 10.14
C LYS A 29 5.63 -0.33 11.09
N ALA A 30 5.46 -0.70 12.37
CA ALA A 30 4.86 0.16 13.37
C ALA A 30 5.70 1.43 13.62
N ASP A 31 7.01 1.27 13.78
CA ASP A 31 7.95 2.37 13.99
C ASP A 31 8.01 3.32 12.80
N THR A 32 8.04 2.76 11.58
CA THR A 32 7.99 3.57 10.35
C THR A 32 6.71 4.39 10.29
N MET A 33 5.56 3.78 10.60
CA MET A 33 4.27 4.46 10.60
C MET A 33 4.20 5.57 11.66
N ALA A 34 4.77 5.35 12.85
CA ALA A 34 4.88 6.37 13.88
C ALA A 34 5.78 7.53 13.45
N GLY A 35 6.94 7.23 12.87
CA GLY A 35 7.87 8.22 12.33
C GLY A 35 7.24 9.08 11.23
N LEU A 36 6.51 8.46 10.30
CA LEU A 36 5.80 9.16 9.22
C LEU A 36 4.68 10.05 9.75
N LYS A 37 3.92 9.58 10.74
CA LYS A 37 2.89 10.40 11.41
C LYS A 37 3.51 11.63 12.08
N SER A 38 4.65 11.48 12.75
CA SER A 38 5.38 12.61 13.34
C SER A 38 5.90 13.58 12.27
N ALA A 39 6.41 13.05 11.16
CA ALA A 39 6.91 13.84 10.04
C ALA A 39 5.79 14.44 9.15
N ALA A 40 4.52 14.09 9.37
CA ALA A 40 3.41 14.50 8.50
C ALA A 40 3.33 16.03 8.30
N GLY A 41 3.56 16.80 9.37
CA GLY A 41 3.56 18.27 9.31
C GLY A 41 4.71 18.82 8.46
N PHE A 42 5.90 18.23 8.58
CA PHE A 42 7.06 18.58 7.76
C PHE A 42 6.80 18.29 6.29
N ILE A 43 6.32 17.08 5.98
CA ILE A 43 6.00 16.67 4.60
C ILE A 43 4.92 17.57 3.99
N ARG A 44 3.88 17.91 4.77
CA ARG A 44 2.83 18.83 4.33
C ARG A 44 3.39 20.21 4.00
N ARG A 45 4.31 20.74 4.83
CA ARG A 45 4.95 22.04 4.58
C ARG A 45 5.80 22.03 3.31
N GLU A 46 6.55 20.97 3.07
CA GLU A 46 7.36 20.83 1.85
C GLU A 46 6.49 20.62 0.60
N LEU A 47 5.38 19.89 0.71
CA LEU A 47 4.39 19.78 -0.37
C LEU A 47 3.78 21.14 -0.72
N ALA A 48 3.45 21.97 0.28
CA ALA A 48 2.90 23.31 0.05
C ALA A 48 3.89 24.25 -0.67
N ARG A 49 5.20 24.03 -0.50
CA ARG A 49 6.25 24.80 -1.16
C ARG A 49 6.56 24.31 -2.56
N THR A 50 6.53 22.99 -2.75
CA THR A 50 6.92 22.34 -4.01
C THR A 50 5.77 22.31 -5.02
N VAL A 51 4.54 22.15 -4.53
CA VAL A 51 3.33 22.05 -5.35
C VAL A 51 2.47 23.27 -5.09
N ASN A 52 2.17 24.04 -6.14
CA ASN A 52 1.32 25.22 -6.06
C ASN A 52 -0.17 24.85 -5.90
N LEU A 53 -0.52 24.34 -4.72
CA LEU A 53 -1.87 23.91 -4.37
C LEU A 53 -2.60 25.03 -3.63
N ARG A 54 -3.88 25.25 -3.99
CA ARG A 54 -4.73 26.20 -3.26
C ARG A 54 -4.92 25.79 -1.79
N ASN A 55 -5.13 24.49 -1.57
CA ASN A 55 -5.21 23.87 -0.25
C ASN A 55 -4.27 22.66 -0.24
N THR A 56 -3.35 22.61 0.72
CA THR A 56 -2.53 21.41 0.93
C THR A 56 -3.33 20.38 1.71
N PRO A 57 -3.54 19.15 1.19
CA PRO A 57 -4.34 18.14 1.87
C PRO A 57 -3.70 17.67 3.17
N GLU A 58 -4.52 17.13 4.07
CA GLU A 58 -4.07 16.38 5.23
C GLU A 58 -3.66 14.96 4.81
N LEU A 59 -2.42 14.59 5.12
CA LEU A 59 -1.84 13.30 4.75
C LEU A 59 -2.22 12.22 5.77
N LYS A 60 -2.81 11.13 5.31
CA LYS A 60 -3.09 9.92 6.07
C LYS A 60 -2.27 8.78 5.51
N PHE A 61 -1.32 8.29 6.29
CA PHE A 61 -0.51 7.14 5.90
C PHE A 61 -1.24 5.84 6.20
N VAL A 62 -1.25 4.93 5.24
CA VAL A 62 -1.86 3.61 5.33
C VAL A 62 -0.87 2.57 4.81
N MET A 63 -0.77 1.41 5.48
CA MET A 63 0.04 0.33 4.96
C MET A 63 -0.61 -0.32 3.75
N ASP A 64 0.19 -0.59 2.72
CA ASP A 64 -0.28 -1.27 1.53
C ASP A 64 -0.44 -2.77 1.80
N GLN A 65 -1.69 -3.22 1.91
CA GLN A 65 -2.07 -4.63 2.07
C GLN A 65 -2.26 -5.36 0.73
N SER A 66 -2.15 -4.65 -0.40
CA SER A 66 -2.47 -5.19 -1.73
C SER A 66 -1.52 -6.33 -2.12
N ILE A 67 -0.25 -6.27 -1.69
CA ILE A 67 0.74 -7.32 -1.95
C ILE A 67 0.38 -8.62 -1.21
N GLU A 68 0.04 -8.51 0.07
CA GLU A 68 -0.35 -9.66 0.89
C GLU A 68 -1.64 -10.31 0.36
N TYR A 69 -2.61 -9.47 -0.02
CA TYR A 69 -3.83 -9.90 -0.67
C TYR A 69 -3.55 -10.61 -2.00
N GLY A 70 -2.69 -10.06 -2.86
CA GLY A 70 -2.31 -10.66 -4.14
C GLY A 70 -1.62 -12.02 -3.99
N MET A 71 -0.72 -12.17 -3.02
CA MET A 71 -0.11 -13.48 -2.71
C MET A 71 -1.14 -14.50 -2.23
N LYS A 72 -2.08 -14.08 -1.37
CA LYS A 72 -3.15 -14.96 -0.89
C LYS A 72 -4.07 -15.40 -2.03
N MET A 73 -4.44 -14.48 -2.92
CA MET A 73 -5.27 -14.78 -4.09
C MET A 73 -4.55 -15.71 -5.06
N SER A 74 -3.26 -15.47 -5.34
CA SER A 74 -2.47 -16.34 -6.22
C SER A 74 -2.40 -17.77 -5.67
N LYS A 75 -2.12 -17.93 -4.36
CA LYS A 75 -2.13 -19.23 -3.70
C LYS A 75 -3.48 -19.95 -3.80
N LEU A 76 -4.58 -19.22 -3.60
CA LEU A 76 -5.93 -19.79 -3.71
C LEU A 76 -6.24 -20.22 -5.16
N ILE A 77 -5.81 -19.45 -6.16
CA ILE A 77 -5.97 -19.80 -7.58
C ILE A 77 -5.13 -21.03 -7.93
N ASP A 78 -3.89 -21.10 -7.46
CA ASP A 78 -3.00 -22.24 -7.68
C ASP A 78 -3.54 -23.51 -7.01
N GLU A 79 -4.13 -23.42 -5.82
CA GLU A 79 -4.76 -24.53 -5.11
C GLU A 79 -5.99 -25.06 -5.88
N VAL A 80 -6.83 -24.17 -6.41
CA VAL A 80 -8.00 -24.55 -7.22
C VAL A 80 -7.57 -25.16 -8.57
N ASN A 81 -6.54 -24.61 -9.22
CA ASN A 81 -6.04 -25.13 -10.50
C ASN A 81 -5.20 -26.41 -10.34
N GLY A 82 -4.54 -26.60 -9.21
CA GLY A 82 -3.78 -27.81 -8.88
C GLY A 82 -4.67 -29.05 -8.79
N ASN A 83 -5.88 -28.92 -8.22
CA ASN A 83 -6.86 -30.00 -8.19
C ASN A 83 -7.41 -30.38 -9.58
N ASN A 84 -7.25 -29.53 -10.60
CA ASN A 84 -7.78 -29.76 -11.95
C ASN A 84 -6.77 -30.45 -12.88
N LYS A 85 -5.53 -30.71 -12.42
CA LYS A 85 -4.50 -31.40 -13.22
C LYS A 85 -4.45 -32.91 -13.00
N GLU A 86 -5.14 -33.45 -12.01
CA GLU A 86 -5.19 -34.91 -11.77
C GLU A 86 -6.29 -35.63 -12.57
N GLU A 87 -7.16 -34.93 -13.31
CA GLU A 87 -8.26 -35.55 -14.10
C GLU A 87 -7.97 -35.72 -15.60
N SER A 88 -6.74 -35.48 -16.08
CA SER A 88 -6.44 -35.53 -17.53
C SER A 88 -5.31 -36.47 -17.98
N GLU A 89 -4.85 -37.42 -17.18
CA GLU A 89 -3.83 -38.41 -17.60
C GLU A 89 -4.34 -39.86 -17.78
N ASP A 90 -5.65 -40.14 -17.70
CA ASP A 90 -6.19 -41.51 -17.80
C ASP A 90 -7.06 -41.79 -19.05
N ASN A 91 -6.83 -41.11 -20.17
CA ASN A 91 -7.38 -41.55 -21.48
C ASN A 91 -6.45 -41.17 -22.65
N GLU A 92 -5.43 -42.00 -22.90
CA GLU A 92 -5.19 -42.66 -24.20
C GLU A 92 -4.07 -43.71 -24.10
#